data_AF-G2X0K5-F1
#
_entry.id   AF-G2X0K5-F1
#
_cell.length_a   1.000
_cell.length_b   1.000
_cell.length_c   1.000
_cell.angle_alpha   90.00
_cell.angle_beta   90.00
_cell.angle_gamma   90.00
#
_symmetry.space_group_name_H-M   'P 1'
#
loop_
_entity.id
_entity.type
_entity.pdbx_description
1 polymer ?
#
loop_
_entity_poly.entity_id
_entity_poly.type
_entity_poly.pdbx_seq_one_letter_code
_entity_poly.pdbx_strand_id
1 'polypeptide(L)'
;MGCVCDSGWRGVDCSELDLQPVERYTGYNYTNITMDYYYRDGGGNSSWGGHIIQDREDKKLFHLVVAQFPYGCGLSAWRPFSTVIRAESRTGPRGPYHFAQELFSTFHHNPTTIWSPADEMYLMFFIGFPWEVPDTCKSTKRNNTISVSSSPDLRTWGESYPLVVNVTNPAGWPLWTPENPTSEILLAAEKNNIYHSDRWNGPYELEVEPGNIEVHPSLRSEDPFLWRDKRGHWHILQHHMIDIPEAKGPHVGAHAYARKWEGPWTYNNITLAYNTTVEFTDGTKTDYYRRERPKLFFSDDGEMTPLYLVNGVQEFDSRASYTLIQPIGAASKEFEKSLGF
;
A
#
# COMPACT_ATOMS: atom_id res chain seq x y z
N MET A 1 25.49 -5.99 -22.83
CA MET A 1 24.25 -6.79 -22.82
C MET A 1 23.46 -6.32 -21.61
N GLY A 2 22.23 -5.85 -21.80
CA GLY A 2 21.36 -5.43 -20.70
C GLY A 2 20.57 -6.60 -20.13
N CYS A 3 20.02 -6.42 -18.93
CA CYS A 3 19.09 -7.39 -18.34
C CYS A 3 17.83 -7.57 -19.19
N VAL A 4 17.24 -8.77 -19.16
CA VAL A 4 15.90 -9.03 -19.71
C VAL A 4 14.94 -8.92 -18.54
N CYS A 5 14.08 -7.89 -18.56
CA CYS A 5 13.17 -7.61 -17.47
C CYS A 5 11.87 -8.39 -17.61
N ASP A 6 11.28 -8.75 -16.46
CA ASP A 6 9.90 -9.24 -16.44
C ASP A 6 8.94 -8.14 -16.89
N SER A 7 7.78 -8.55 -17.42
CA SER A 7 6.72 -7.62 -17.80
C SER A 7 6.38 -6.67 -16.64
N GLY A 8 6.23 -5.39 -16.96
CA GLY A 8 5.98 -4.32 -16.00
C GLY A 8 7.22 -3.73 -15.32
N TRP A 9 8.41 -4.31 -15.56
CA TRP A 9 9.69 -3.77 -15.10
C TRP A 9 10.57 -3.35 -16.29
N ARG A 10 11.37 -2.30 -16.11
CA ARG A 10 12.32 -1.77 -17.09
C ARG A 10 13.59 -1.23 -16.41
N GLY A 11 14.46 -0.63 -17.21
CA GLY A 11 15.74 -0.09 -16.77
C GLY A 11 16.89 -1.07 -16.97
N VAL A 12 18.12 -0.62 -16.69
CA VAL A 12 19.35 -1.40 -16.91
C VAL A 12 19.47 -2.61 -15.98
N ASP A 13 18.77 -2.57 -14.85
CA ASP A 13 18.78 -3.54 -13.76
C ASP A 13 17.38 -4.09 -13.42
N CYS A 14 16.38 -3.81 -14.26
CA CYS A 14 15.00 -4.26 -14.11
C CYS A 14 14.33 -3.88 -12.79
N SER A 15 14.67 -2.71 -12.26
CA SER A 15 14.13 -2.23 -10.97
C SER A 15 13.27 -0.98 -11.09
N GLU A 16 13.07 -0.44 -12.30
CA GLU A 16 12.14 0.65 -12.57
C GLU A 16 10.79 0.08 -13.02
N LEU A 17 9.68 0.60 -12.49
CA LEU A 17 8.35 0.23 -12.96
C LEU A 17 8.06 0.87 -14.33
N ASP A 18 7.45 0.10 -15.24
CA ASP A 18 6.97 0.58 -16.54
C ASP A 18 5.66 1.37 -16.41
N LEU A 19 5.70 2.47 -15.64
CA LEU A 19 4.52 3.28 -15.30
C LEU A 19 3.92 3.96 -16.54
N GLN A 20 2.63 3.75 -16.74
CA GLN A 20 1.84 4.35 -17.82
C GLN A 20 1.12 5.63 -17.35
N PRO A 21 0.70 6.52 -18.27
CA PRO A 21 -0.09 7.70 -17.91
C PRO A 21 -1.41 7.35 -17.20
N VAL A 22 -1.81 8.18 -16.24
CA VAL A 22 -3.02 8.01 -15.42
C VAL A 22 -4.19 8.79 -16.03
N GLU A 23 -5.38 8.17 -16.05
CA GLU A 23 -6.60 8.90 -16.38
C GLU A 23 -7.05 9.76 -15.20
N ARG A 24 -7.38 11.03 -15.45
CA ARG A 24 -7.84 11.95 -14.41
C ARG A 24 -9.07 11.41 -13.70
N TYR A 25 -9.17 11.71 -12.40
CA TYR A 25 -10.33 11.35 -11.55
C TYR A 25 -10.55 9.84 -11.35
N THR A 26 -9.57 9.00 -11.70
CA THR A 26 -9.51 7.60 -11.28
C THR A 26 -8.92 7.47 -9.86
N GLY A 27 -8.82 6.25 -9.32
CA GLY A 27 -8.41 6.01 -7.94
C GLY A 27 -9.51 6.33 -6.94
N TYR A 28 -9.13 6.84 -5.77
CA TYR A 28 -10.06 7.25 -4.71
C TYR A 28 -9.75 8.68 -4.25
N ASN A 29 -10.52 9.63 -4.76
CA ASN A 29 -10.38 11.05 -4.46
C ASN A 29 -11.72 11.67 -4.04
N TYR A 30 -11.85 11.93 -2.75
CA TYR A 30 -13.03 12.56 -2.13
C TYR A 30 -12.70 13.93 -1.52
N THR A 31 -11.58 14.54 -1.93
CA THR A 31 -11.08 15.78 -1.33
C THR A 31 -11.90 17.01 -1.72
N ASN A 32 -12.78 16.89 -2.72
CA ASN A 32 -13.69 17.94 -3.17
C ASN A 32 -15.10 17.85 -2.54
N ILE A 33 -15.38 16.83 -1.72
CA ILE A 33 -16.69 16.65 -1.08
C ILE A 33 -16.64 17.22 0.34
N THR A 34 -17.34 18.33 0.59
CA THR A 34 -17.41 18.99 1.91
C THR A 34 -18.80 18.80 2.53
N MET A 35 -18.86 18.67 3.86
CA MET A 35 -20.12 18.61 4.63
C MET A 35 -20.10 19.66 5.74
N ASP A 36 -21.28 20.13 6.17
CA ASP A 36 -21.43 21.19 7.18
C ASP A 36 -20.83 20.85 8.55
N TYR A 37 -20.65 19.56 8.85
CA TYR A 37 -20.06 19.08 10.11
C TYR A 37 -18.55 18.87 10.04
N TYR A 38 -17.91 19.16 8.90
CA TYR A 38 -16.46 19.03 8.78
C TYR A 38 -15.75 20.14 9.54
N TYR A 39 -14.58 19.83 10.11
CA TYR A 39 -13.81 20.79 10.90
C TYR A 39 -13.11 21.87 10.05
N ARG A 40 -13.24 21.80 8.72
CA ARG A 40 -12.60 22.71 7.78
C ARG A 40 -13.52 23.01 6.60
N ASP A 41 -13.77 24.29 6.39
CA ASP A 41 -14.49 24.77 5.23
C ASP A 41 -13.74 24.44 3.92
N GLY A 42 -14.48 23.90 2.95
CA GLY A 42 -13.97 23.54 1.62
C GLY A 42 -13.00 22.36 1.57
N GLY A 43 -12.77 21.66 2.70
CA GLY A 43 -11.89 20.50 2.76
C GLY A 43 -12.66 19.20 2.74
N GLY A 44 -12.44 18.32 1.76
CA GLY A 44 -13.03 16.98 1.73
C GLY A 44 -12.22 15.91 2.45
N ASN A 45 -12.77 14.69 2.49
CA ASN A 45 -12.09 13.55 3.10
C ASN A 45 -10.84 13.21 2.31
N SER A 46 -9.70 13.23 2.99
CA SER A 46 -8.43 12.81 2.42
C SER A 46 -8.25 11.30 2.57
N SER A 47 -7.43 10.69 1.72
CA SER A 47 -7.04 9.28 1.83
C SER A 47 -5.53 9.10 1.68
N TRP A 48 -4.98 7.97 2.14
CA TRP A 48 -3.54 7.70 2.11
C TRP A 48 -3.18 6.22 1.91
N GLY A 49 -2.62 5.92 0.75
CA GLY A 49 -2.30 4.56 0.30
C GLY A 49 -3.55 3.75 -0.04
N GLY A 50 -3.39 2.48 -0.36
CA GLY A 50 -4.53 1.59 -0.58
C GLY A 50 -4.08 0.23 -1.07
N HIS A 51 -4.98 -0.75 -0.98
CA HIS A 51 -4.75 -2.09 -1.52
C HIS A 51 -5.93 -2.51 -2.37
N ILE A 52 -5.70 -2.71 -3.67
CA ILE A 52 -6.71 -3.22 -4.60
C ILE A 52 -6.89 -4.71 -4.35
N ILE A 53 -8.14 -5.15 -4.25
CA ILE A 53 -8.51 -6.56 -4.13
C ILE A 53 -9.61 -6.82 -5.13
N GLN A 54 -9.36 -7.70 -6.11
CA GLN A 54 -10.42 -8.17 -6.98
C GLN A 54 -11.32 -9.13 -6.20
N ASP A 55 -12.63 -8.94 -6.29
CA ASP A 55 -13.58 -9.83 -5.63
C ASP A 55 -13.42 -11.26 -6.17
N ARG A 56 -13.44 -12.24 -5.25
CA ARG A 56 -13.20 -13.65 -5.58
C ARG A 56 -14.37 -14.27 -6.35
N GLU A 57 -15.59 -13.80 -6.08
CA GLU A 57 -16.82 -14.32 -6.67
C GLU A 57 -17.30 -13.47 -7.86
N ASP A 58 -16.91 -12.19 -7.92
CA ASP A 58 -17.24 -11.26 -9.01
C ASP A 58 -15.97 -10.62 -9.59
N LYS A 59 -15.41 -11.22 -10.65
CA LYS A 59 -14.20 -10.71 -11.32
C LYS A 59 -14.34 -9.29 -11.89
N LYS A 60 -15.56 -8.73 -11.99
CA LYS A 60 -15.78 -7.34 -12.41
C LYS A 60 -15.95 -6.36 -11.25
N LEU A 61 -15.87 -6.83 -10.01
CA LEU A 61 -15.89 -6.00 -8.82
C LEU A 61 -14.47 -5.89 -8.25
N PHE A 62 -14.02 -4.66 -8.07
CA PHE A 62 -12.77 -4.36 -7.39
C PHE A 62 -13.07 -3.63 -6.09
N HIS A 63 -12.45 -4.10 -5.01
CA HIS A 63 -12.41 -3.41 -3.73
C HIS A 63 -11.11 -2.63 -3.62
N LEU A 64 -11.16 -1.48 -2.96
CA LEU A 64 -9.99 -0.75 -2.50
C LEU A 64 -10.10 -0.60 -0.98
N VAL A 65 -9.17 -1.20 -0.25
CA VAL A 65 -9.03 -1.00 1.19
C VAL A 65 -8.04 0.14 1.42
N VAL A 66 -8.47 1.21 2.08
CA VAL A 66 -7.71 2.47 2.15
C VAL A 66 -7.84 3.12 3.54
N ALA A 67 -6.78 3.81 3.95
CA ALA A 67 -6.84 4.70 5.11
C ALA A 67 -7.50 6.03 4.70
N GLN A 68 -8.60 6.40 5.36
CA GLN A 68 -9.31 7.66 5.15
C GLN A 68 -9.18 8.56 6.37
N PHE A 69 -9.14 9.88 6.13
CA PHE A 69 -9.20 10.91 7.15
C PHE A 69 -10.55 11.64 7.01
N PRO A 70 -11.52 11.37 7.92
CA PRO A 70 -12.85 11.96 7.89
C PRO A 70 -12.82 13.43 8.35
N TYR A 71 -14.00 14.08 8.31
CA TYR A 71 -14.25 15.41 8.86
C TYR A 71 -13.44 16.55 8.20
N GLY A 72 -13.04 16.37 6.93
CA GLY A 72 -12.19 17.33 6.22
C GLY A 72 -10.75 17.38 6.74
N CYS A 73 -10.35 16.40 7.55
CA CYS A 73 -8.98 16.29 8.03
C CYS A 73 -8.06 15.77 6.91
N GLY A 74 -6.80 16.25 6.94
CA GLY A 74 -5.76 15.81 6.02
C GLY A 74 -4.73 14.92 6.71
N LEU A 75 -3.72 14.49 5.95
CA LEU A 75 -2.65 13.63 6.43
C LEU A 75 -1.98 14.12 7.72
N SER A 76 -1.87 15.43 7.95
CA SER A 76 -1.25 15.97 9.17
C SER A 76 -2.02 15.67 10.47
N ALA A 77 -3.27 15.22 10.39
CA ALA A 77 -4.11 14.86 11.53
C ALA A 77 -4.36 13.33 11.62
N TRP A 78 -3.64 12.50 10.86
CA TRP A 78 -3.92 11.06 10.73
C TRP A 78 -4.04 10.29 12.06
N ARG A 79 -3.41 10.75 13.15
CA ARG A 79 -3.59 10.20 14.51
C ARG A 79 -4.43 11.15 15.37
N PRO A 80 -5.65 10.83 15.81
CA PRO A 80 -6.35 9.55 15.68
C PRO A 80 -7.28 9.42 14.48
N PHE A 81 -7.37 10.42 13.60
CA PHE A 81 -8.48 10.50 12.63
C PHE A 81 -8.50 9.42 11.55
N SER A 82 -7.43 8.65 11.37
CA SER A 82 -7.46 7.57 10.39
C SER A 82 -8.52 6.52 10.73
N THR A 83 -9.37 6.25 9.75
CA THR A 83 -10.23 5.06 9.67
C THR A 83 -9.75 4.17 8.53
N VAL A 84 -10.11 2.90 8.57
CA VAL A 84 -9.94 2.00 7.41
C VAL A 84 -11.31 1.80 6.77
N ILE A 85 -11.38 2.09 5.48
CA ILE A 85 -12.62 1.97 4.69
C ILE A 85 -12.40 1.02 3.52
N ARG A 86 -13.51 0.48 3.01
CA ARG A 86 -13.61 -0.23 1.75
C ARG A 86 -14.35 0.64 0.76
N ALA A 87 -13.77 0.81 -0.42
CA ALA A 87 -14.39 1.42 -1.57
C ALA A 87 -14.53 0.37 -2.69
N GLU A 88 -15.47 0.57 -3.62
CA GLU A 88 -15.75 -0.35 -4.71
C GLU A 88 -15.64 0.33 -6.08
N SER A 89 -15.19 -0.41 -7.09
CA SER A 89 -15.29 -0.03 -8.49
C SER A 89 -15.84 -1.18 -9.34
N ARG A 90 -16.73 -0.83 -10.25
CA ARG A 90 -17.25 -1.70 -11.32
C ARG A 90 -16.88 -1.20 -12.72
N THR A 91 -15.94 -0.25 -12.80
CA THR A 91 -15.39 0.28 -14.05
C THR A 91 -13.96 -0.18 -14.30
N GLY A 92 -13.44 -1.05 -13.42
CA GLY A 92 -12.12 -1.66 -13.53
C GLY A 92 -11.19 -1.33 -12.36
N PRO A 93 -9.99 -1.90 -12.35
CA PRO A 93 -9.02 -1.77 -11.25
C PRO A 93 -8.49 -0.34 -11.07
N ARG A 94 -8.53 0.49 -12.12
CA ARG A 94 -8.15 1.92 -12.03
C ARG A 94 -9.19 2.75 -11.28
N GLY A 95 -10.44 2.29 -11.20
CA GLY A 95 -11.53 3.08 -10.66
C GLY A 95 -12.30 3.89 -11.72
N PRO A 96 -12.98 4.97 -11.32
CA PRO A 96 -13.04 5.53 -9.96
C PRO A 96 -13.59 4.53 -8.94
N TYR A 97 -13.10 4.63 -7.71
CA TYR A 97 -13.62 3.90 -6.56
C TYR A 97 -14.56 4.80 -5.76
N HIS A 98 -15.66 4.21 -5.28
CA HIS A 98 -16.64 4.89 -4.46
C HIS A 98 -16.72 4.27 -3.07
N PHE A 99 -16.86 5.11 -2.03
CA PHE A 99 -17.01 4.64 -0.66
C PHE A 99 -18.14 3.61 -0.57
N ALA A 100 -17.85 2.47 0.06
CA ALA A 100 -18.84 1.40 0.28
C ALA A 100 -19.08 1.16 1.77
N GLN A 101 -18.03 1.14 2.60
CA GLN A 101 -18.13 0.75 4.00
C GLN A 101 -16.96 1.28 4.84
N GLU A 102 -17.23 1.73 6.06
CA GLU A 102 -16.19 1.85 7.09
C GLU A 102 -15.96 0.47 7.72
N LEU A 103 -14.72 -0.03 7.65
CA LEU A 103 -14.36 -1.34 8.19
C LEU A 103 -13.89 -1.23 9.64
N PHE A 104 -13.06 -0.23 9.93
CA PHE A 104 -12.56 0.06 11.26
C PHE A 104 -12.56 1.56 11.52
N SER A 105 -13.15 1.97 12.64
CA SER A 105 -13.29 3.37 13.05
C SER A 105 -11.96 3.96 13.54
N THR A 106 -11.97 5.17 14.08
CA THR A 106 -10.76 5.81 14.60
C THR A 106 -10.25 5.11 15.86
N PHE A 107 -8.99 4.68 15.97
CA PHE A 107 -7.85 4.93 15.10
C PHE A 107 -7.35 3.62 14.48
N HIS A 108 -7.45 3.50 13.16
CA HIS A 108 -6.91 2.40 12.37
C HIS A 108 -6.26 2.94 11.10
N HIS A 109 -5.03 2.54 10.81
CA HIS A 109 -4.22 3.16 9.75
C HIS A 109 -3.33 2.17 8.99
N ASN A 110 -2.91 2.55 7.78
CA ASN A 110 -2.00 1.79 6.92
C ASN A 110 -2.39 0.31 6.74
N PRO A 111 -3.60 0.00 6.24
CA PRO A 111 -4.07 -1.37 6.11
C PRO A 111 -3.33 -2.11 5.00
N THR A 112 -2.86 -3.32 5.28
CA THR A 112 -2.44 -4.34 4.31
C THR A 112 -3.37 -5.54 4.41
N THR A 113 -4.18 -5.71 3.37
CA THR A 113 -5.13 -6.83 3.29
C THR A 113 -4.62 -7.92 2.36
N ILE A 114 -4.54 -9.16 2.82
CA ILE A 114 -4.16 -10.32 2.00
C ILE A 114 -5.22 -11.40 2.11
N TRP A 115 -5.24 -12.33 1.17
CA TRP A 115 -5.95 -13.60 1.33
C TRP A 115 -5.00 -14.63 1.94
N SER A 116 -5.43 -15.33 3.00
CA SER A 116 -4.75 -16.54 3.49
C SER A 116 -5.40 -17.77 2.84
N PRO A 117 -4.69 -18.50 1.95
CA PRO A 117 -5.22 -19.73 1.38
C PRO A 117 -5.38 -20.86 2.40
N ALA A 118 -4.52 -20.93 3.42
CA ALA A 118 -4.61 -21.95 4.46
C ALA A 118 -5.83 -21.75 5.38
N ASP A 119 -6.15 -20.49 5.68
CA ASP A 119 -7.22 -20.15 6.63
C ASP A 119 -8.55 -19.81 5.93
N GLU A 120 -8.56 -19.77 4.60
CA GLU A 120 -9.73 -19.42 3.77
C GLU A 120 -10.40 -18.10 4.18
N MET A 121 -9.59 -17.08 4.49
CA MET A 121 -10.08 -15.77 4.90
C MET A 121 -9.14 -14.65 4.46
N TYR A 122 -9.70 -13.45 4.38
CA TYR A 122 -8.92 -12.23 4.31
C TYR A 122 -8.32 -11.92 5.67
N LEU A 123 -7.08 -11.47 5.67
CA LEU A 123 -6.37 -10.95 6.83
C LEU A 123 -6.04 -9.49 6.55
N MET A 124 -6.31 -8.61 7.51
CA MET A 124 -5.91 -7.21 7.40
C MET A 124 -5.00 -6.85 8.56
N PHE A 125 -3.76 -6.52 8.22
CA PHE A 125 -2.79 -5.94 9.14
C PHE A 125 -2.89 -4.43 9.08
N PHE A 126 -2.94 -3.76 10.23
CA PHE A 126 -3.02 -2.31 10.29
C PHE A 126 -2.35 -1.78 11.56
N ILE A 127 -2.08 -0.50 11.57
CA ILE A 127 -1.65 0.24 12.75
C ILE A 127 -2.89 0.62 13.57
N GLY A 128 -2.81 0.40 14.88
CA GLY A 128 -3.69 1.05 15.85
C GLY A 128 -4.69 0.13 16.52
N PHE A 129 -5.46 0.79 17.39
CA PHE A 129 -6.60 0.32 18.16
C PHE A 129 -7.53 1.54 18.34
N PRO A 130 -8.81 1.37 18.70
CA PRO A 130 -9.74 2.48 18.90
C PRO A 130 -9.19 3.54 19.86
N TRP A 131 -9.17 4.81 19.40
CA TRP A 131 -8.76 5.97 20.21
C TRP A 131 -9.91 6.96 20.26
N GLU A 132 -10.03 7.69 21.36
CA GLU A 132 -10.88 8.88 21.40
C GLU A 132 -10.32 9.96 20.46
N VAL A 133 -11.21 10.58 19.69
CA VAL A 133 -10.88 11.62 18.72
C VAL A 133 -11.13 13.01 19.31
N PRO A 134 -10.22 13.98 19.09
CA PRO A 134 -10.51 15.38 19.41
C PRO A 134 -11.56 15.95 18.44
N ASP A 135 -12.11 17.11 18.79
CA ASP A 135 -13.10 17.87 18.01
C ASP A 135 -12.48 18.78 16.93
N THR A 136 -11.17 18.69 16.72
CA THR A 136 -10.42 19.49 15.75
C THR A 136 -9.36 18.62 15.07
N CYS A 137 -9.04 18.90 13.79
CA CYS A 137 -8.02 18.18 13.02
C CYS A 137 -6.60 18.40 13.57
N LYS A 138 -6.30 17.79 14.71
CA LYS A 138 -5.04 17.88 15.44
C LYS A 138 -4.48 16.50 15.70
N SER A 139 -3.22 16.30 15.33
CA SER A 139 -2.53 15.04 15.57
C SER A 139 -2.14 14.87 17.04
N THR A 140 -2.21 13.64 17.53
CA THR A 140 -1.73 13.23 18.85
C THR A 140 -0.59 12.21 18.71
N LYS A 141 0.43 12.34 19.56
CA LYS A 141 1.57 11.40 19.58
C LYS A 141 1.30 10.30 20.59
N ARG A 142 1.27 9.05 20.13
CA ARG A 142 1.33 7.83 20.95
C ARG A 142 2.25 6.81 20.26
N ASN A 143 2.45 5.64 20.84
CA ASN A 143 3.15 4.56 20.14
C ASN A 143 2.20 3.86 19.17
N ASN A 144 2.76 3.32 18.08
CA ASN A 144 2.02 2.48 17.15
C ASN A 144 2.07 1.03 17.62
N THR A 145 1.01 0.29 17.32
CA THR A 145 0.94 -1.17 17.47
C THR A 145 0.43 -1.71 16.15
N ILE A 146 1.11 -2.70 15.58
CA ILE A 146 0.55 -3.47 14.47
C ILE A 146 -0.43 -4.48 15.05
N SER A 147 -1.61 -4.53 14.47
CA SER A 147 -2.69 -5.45 14.81
C SER A 147 -3.18 -6.16 13.55
N VAL A 148 -3.91 -7.26 13.72
CA VAL A 148 -4.56 -7.99 12.63
C VAL A 148 -6.02 -8.29 12.95
N SER A 149 -6.87 -8.26 11.95
CA SER A 149 -8.22 -8.83 12.00
C SER A 149 -8.46 -9.68 10.76
N SER A 150 -9.45 -10.57 10.82
CA SER A 150 -9.81 -11.46 9.71
C SER A 150 -11.25 -11.27 9.27
N SER A 151 -11.52 -11.61 8.01
CA SER A 151 -12.83 -11.52 7.38
C SER A 151 -13.04 -12.62 6.35
N PRO A 152 -14.20 -13.29 6.31
CA PRO A 152 -14.51 -14.24 5.25
C PRO A 152 -14.84 -13.56 3.91
N ASP A 153 -15.24 -12.28 3.92
CA ASP A 153 -15.97 -11.66 2.80
C ASP A 153 -15.59 -10.18 2.51
N LEU A 154 -14.53 -9.66 3.15
CA LEU A 154 -14.09 -8.25 3.16
C LEU A 154 -15.10 -7.25 3.77
N ARG A 155 -16.22 -7.72 4.31
CA ARG A 155 -17.33 -6.88 4.80
C ARG A 155 -17.51 -7.02 6.29
N THR A 156 -17.49 -8.24 6.79
CA THR A 156 -17.63 -8.55 8.21
C THR A 156 -16.27 -8.91 8.77
N TRP A 157 -15.80 -8.17 9.78
CA TRP A 157 -14.48 -8.33 10.36
C TRP A 157 -14.57 -8.83 11.80
N GLY A 158 -13.69 -9.76 12.16
CA GLY A 158 -13.58 -10.32 13.51
C GLY A 158 -12.85 -9.40 14.49
N GLU A 159 -12.64 -9.91 15.69
CA GLU A 159 -11.83 -9.25 16.71
C GLU A 159 -10.41 -8.92 16.19
N SER A 160 -9.87 -7.80 16.65
CA SER A 160 -8.51 -7.38 16.31
C SER A 160 -7.52 -7.86 17.36
N TYR A 161 -6.44 -8.50 16.92
CA TYR A 161 -5.37 -9.02 17.77
C TYR A 161 -4.15 -8.11 17.68
N PRO A 162 -3.61 -7.59 18.81
CA PRO A 162 -2.34 -6.87 18.81
C PRO A 162 -1.21 -7.86 18.53
N LEU A 163 -0.32 -7.54 17.59
CA LEU A 163 0.78 -8.40 17.18
C LEU A 163 2.13 -7.88 17.65
N VAL A 164 2.50 -6.68 17.22
CA VAL A 164 3.83 -6.10 17.49
C VAL A 164 3.70 -4.67 17.98
N VAL A 165 4.20 -4.40 19.19
CA VAL A 165 4.09 -3.10 19.87
C VAL A 165 5.29 -2.21 19.54
N ASN A 166 5.06 -0.90 19.43
CA ASN A 166 6.05 0.11 19.04
C ASN A 166 6.61 -0.06 17.62
N VAL A 167 5.86 -0.75 16.76
CA VAL A 167 6.21 -1.03 15.36
C VAL A 167 5.07 -0.52 14.47
N THR A 168 5.38 -0.21 13.21
CA THR A 168 4.48 0.46 12.28
C THR A 168 4.69 -0.01 10.84
N ASN A 169 3.79 0.41 9.95
CA ASN A 169 3.83 0.16 8.51
C ASN A 169 3.78 -1.33 8.13
N PRO A 170 2.73 -2.05 8.54
CA PRO A 170 2.64 -3.49 8.35
C PRO A 170 2.47 -3.89 6.88
N ALA A 171 3.19 -4.92 6.45
CA ALA A 171 3.04 -5.59 5.17
C ALA A 171 3.13 -7.10 5.35
N GLY A 172 1.96 -7.73 5.53
CA GLY A 172 1.84 -9.17 5.66
C GLY A 172 1.92 -9.88 4.30
N TRP A 173 2.55 -11.05 4.27
CA TRP A 173 2.57 -11.95 3.12
C TRP A 173 2.54 -13.42 3.57
N PRO A 174 1.69 -14.29 2.99
CA PRO A 174 1.62 -15.69 3.40
C PRO A 174 2.80 -16.50 2.85
N LEU A 175 3.33 -17.43 3.65
CA LEU A 175 4.36 -18.39 3.20
C LEU A 175 3.77 -19.58 2.43
N TRP A 176 2.45 -19.72 2.42
CA TRP A 176 1.67 -20.76 1.74
C TRP A 176 2.16 -21.05 0.31
N THR A 177 2.20 -22.33 -0.05
CA THR A 177 2.34 -22.85 -1.43
C THR A 177 1.44 -24.07 -1.61
N PRO A 178 1.11 -24.50 -2.83
CA PRO A 178 0.40 -25.77 -3.05
C PRO A 178 1.12 -26.98 -2.43
N GLU A 179 2.47 -26.99 -2.43
CA GLU A 179 3.30 -28.05 -1.89
C GLU A 179 3.47 -27.97 -0.36
N ASN A 180 3.35 -26.77 0.21
CA ASN A 180 3.41 -26.52 1.64
C ASN A 180 2.24 -25.60 2.07
N PRO A 181 1.04 -26.17 2.29
CA PRO A 181 -0.09 -25.43 2.79
C PRO A 181 0.13 -25.09 4.27
N THR A 182 0.47 -23.84 4.55
CA THR A 182 0.77 -23.33 5.90
C THR A 182 0.03 -22.02 6.16
N SER A 183 -0.37 -21.80 7.42
CA SER A 183 -0.91 -20.53 7.92
C SER A 183 0.20 -19.54 8.33
N GLU A 184 1.46 -19.89 8.08
CA GLU A 184 2.61 -19.03 8.35
C GLU A 184 2.55 -17.71 7.55
N ILE A 185 2.88 -16.63 8.24
CA ILE A 185 2.89 -15.28 7.67
C ILE A 185 4.23 -14.61 7.96
N LEU A 186 4.81 -13.99 6.94
CA LEU A 186 5.81 -12.95 7.13
C LEU A 186 5.11 -11.60 7.28
N LEU A 187 5.56 -10.81 8.24
CA LEU A 187 5.09 -9.44 8.47
C LEU A 187 6.29 -8.51 8.34
N ALA A 188 6.44 -7.87 7.18
CA ALA A 188 7.36 -6.76 7.04
C ALA A 188 6.80 -5.51 7.75
N ALA A 189 7.70 -4.68 8.27
CA ALA A 189 7.39 -3.43 8.96
C ALA A 189 8.37 -2.31 8.57
N GLU A 190 8.20 -1.11 9.13
CA GLU A 190 9.16 -0.01 9.01
C GLU A 190 10.61 -0.49 9.18
N LYS A 191 11.54 0.12 8.41
CA LYS A 191 12.95 -0.33 8.24
C LYS A 191 13.10 -1.68 7.54
N ASN A 192 12.03 -2.20 6.97
CA ASN A 192 11.96 -3.52 6.34
C ASN A 192 12.20 -4.69 7.29
N ASN A 193 12.10 -4.48 8.60
CA ASN A 193 12.18 -5.58 9.57
C ASN A 193 11.11 -6.62 9.23
N ILE A 194 11.50 -7.90 9.17
CA ILE A 194 10.61 -9.01 8.84
C ILE A 194 10.40 -9.84 10.10
N TYR A 195 9.15 -9.90 10.51
CA TYR A 195 8.69 -10.77 11.57
C TYR A 195 8.08 -12.04 10.97
N HIS A 196 8.19 -13.16 11.66
CA HIS A 196 7.59 -14.44 11.27
C HIS A 196 6.63 -14.92 12.37
N SER A 197 5.62 -15.68 11.97
CA SER A 197 4.72 -16.40 12.86
C SER A 197 4.20 -17.65 12.15
N ASP A 198 4.03 -18.74 12.90
CA ASP A 198 3.37 -19.98 12.45
C ASP A 198 1.86 -19.80 12.18
N ARG A 199 1.27 -18.69 12.64
CA ARG A 199 -0.16 -18.39 12.55
C ARG A 199 -0.40 -16.92 12.29
N TRP A 200 -1.47 -16.60 11.57
CA TRP A 200 -1.78 -15.21 11.22
C TRP A 200 -2.04 -14.27 12.40
N ASN A 201 -2.50 -14.77 13.55
CA ASN A 201 -2.77 -13.99 14.76
C ASN A 201 -1.62 -13.98 15.78
N GLY A 202 -0.43 -14.42 15.36
CA GLY A 202 0.78 -14.40 16.17
C GLY A 202 0.96 -15.62 17.09
N PRO A 203 1.96 -15.56 18.00
CA PRO A 203 2.89 -14.44 18.21
C PRO A 203 3.85 -14.22 17.03
N TYR A 204 4.29 -12.98 16.82
CA TYR A 204 5.28 -12.64 15.79
C TYR A 204 6.65 -12.38 16.40
N GLU A 205 7.69 -13.02 15.85
CA GLU A 205 9.08 -12.88 16.27
C GLU A 205 9.90 -12.18 15.18
N LEU A 206 10.80 -11.28 15.57
CA LEU A 206 11.69 -10.59 14.62
C LEU A 206 12.77 -11.57 14.16
N GLU A 207 12.76 -11.93 12.89
CA GLU A 207 13.69 -12.92 12.32
C GLU A 207 14.76 -12.27 11.44
N VAL A 208 14.38 -11.25 10.68
CA VAL A 208 15.28 -10.60 9.73
C VAL A 208 15.22 -9.11 9.95
N GLU A 209 16.39 -8.54 10.13
CA GLU A 209 16.63 -7.13 9.91
C GLU A 209 17.45 -7.05 8.63
N PRO A 210 16.86 -6.73 7.46
CA PRO A 210 17.57 -6.62 6.18
C PRO A 210 18.69 -5.56 6.14
N GLY A 211 19.12 -5.09 7.31
CA GLY A 211 19.92 -3.92 7.57
C GLY A 211 19.05 -2.68 7.63
N ASN A 212 19.24 -1.86 8.67
CA ASN A 212 19.40 -0.44 8.37
C ASN A 212 20.61 -0.43 7.44
N ILE A 213 20.40 -0.30 6.13
CA ILE A 213 21.52 -0.12 5.24
C ILE A 213 22.28 1.08 5.83
N GLU A 214 23.51 0.87 6.30
CA GLU A 214 24.41 1.89 6.89
C GLU A 214 24.86 2.87 5.81
N VAL A 215 23.95 3.30 4.94
CA VAL A 215 24.18 4.31 3.94
C VAL A 215 23.36 5.47 4.44
N HIS A 216 24.00 6.33 5.22
CA HIS A 216 23.55 7.67 5.57
C HIS A 216 22.19 7.78 6.33
N PRO A 217 22.08 8.61 7.38
CA PRO A 217 20.81 8.88 8.08
C PRO A 217 19.65 9.38 7.19
N SER A 218 19.91 9.72 5.92
CA SER A 218 18.92 10.07 4.90
C SER A 218 18.25 8.86 4.24
N LEU A 219 18.83 7.64 4.21
CA LEU A 219 18.20 6.48 3.55
C LEU A 219 17.19 5.74 4.44
N ARG A 220 16.41 6.50 5.22
CA ARG A 220 15.31 5.89 5.97
C ARG A 220 14.28 5.37 4.98
N SER A 221 13.69 4.25 5.31
CA SER A 221 12.64 3.66 4.49
C SER A 221 11.46 3.24 5.35
N GLU A 222 10.27 3.44 4.80
CA GLU A 222 9.00 3.14 5.44
C GLU A 222 8.02 2.56 4.41
N ASP A 223 6.83 2.18 4.87
CA ASP A 223 5.77 1.64 4.02
C ASP A 223 6.23 0.52 3.08
N PRO A 224 6.78 -0.60 3.62
CA PRO A 224 7.12 -1.74 2.79
C PRO A 224 5.87 -2.33 2.14
N PHE A 225 6.07 -2.94 0.98
CA PHE A 225 5.17 -3.89 0.34
C PHE A 225 6.01 -5.12 0.00
N LEU A 226 5.87 -6.15 0.83
CA LEU A 226 6.59 -7.42 0.73
C LEU A 226 5.83 -8.36 -0.20
N TRP A 227 6.53 -9.04 -1.12
CA TRP A 227 5.95 -10.15 -1.88
C TRP A 227 6.99 -11.22 -2.25
N ARG A 228 6.48 -12.41 -2.59
CA ARG A 228 7.23 -13.49 -3.24
C ARG A 228 6.85 -13.56 -4.71
N ASP A 229 7.82 -13.54 -5.62
CA ASP A 229 7.59 -13.66 -7.06
C ASP A 229 7.29 -15.12 -7.48
N LYS A 230 6.90 -15.32 -8.74
CA LYS A 230 6.61 -16.65 -9.31
C LYS A 230 7.80 -17.62 -9.32
N ARG A 231 9.03 -17.13 -9.14
CA ARG A 231 10.26 -17.93 -9.05
C ARG A 231 10.67 -18.22 -7.60
N GLY A 232 9.87 -17.78 -6.63
CA GLY A 232 10.14 -17.97 -5.20
C GLY A 232 11.12 -16.96 -4.60
N HIS A 233 11.44 -15.88 -5.31
CA HIS A 233 12.29 -14.80 -4.81
C HIS A 233 11.47 -13.73 -4.11
N TRP A 234 12.11 -13.04 -3.17
CA TRP A 234 11.46 -12.10 -2.28
C TRP A 234 11.82 -10.67 -2.64
N HIS A 235 10.84 -9.79 -2.50
CA HIS A 235 10.98 -8.40 -2.88
C HIS A 235 10.27 -7.50 -1.87
N ILE A 236 10.80 -6.29 -1.68
CA ILE A 236 10.15 -5.21 -0.96
C ILE A 236 10.17 -3.98 -1.85
N LEU A 237 8.99 -3.43 -2.13
CA LEU A 237 8.81 -2.10 -2.71
C LEU A 237 8.47 -1.17 -1.56
N GLN A 238 9.14 -0.03 -1.44
CA GLN A 238 9.01 0.82 -0.25
C GLN A 238 9.07 2.29 -0.58
N HIS A 239 8.57 3.11 0.35
CA HIS A 239 8.82 4.53 0.33
C HIS A 239 10.23 4.82 0.87
N HIS A 240 11.02 5.50 0.05
CA HIS A 240 12.38 5.93 0.36
C HIS A 240 12.38 7.39 0.79
N MET A 241 12.95 7.69 1.96
CA MET A 241 12.91 9.02 2.56
C MET A 241 14.17 9.87 2.31
N ILE A 242 14.96 9.57 1.26
CA ILE A 242 16.24 10.26 0.96
C ILE A 242 16.07 11.78 0.95
N ASP A 243 14.98 12.22 0.33
CA ASP A 243 14.73 13.58 -0.10
C ASP A 243 14.01 14.44 0.96
N ILE A 244 13.76 13.88 2.15
CA ILE A 244 13.14 14.62 3.25
C ILE A 244 14.04 15.75 3.81
N PRO A 245 15.39 15.64 3.86
CA PRO A 245 16.25 16.68 4.42
C PRO A 245 16.63 17.83 3.48
N GLU A 246 16.68 17.62 2.16
CA GLU A 246 17.42 18.51 1.23
C GLU A 246 16.57 19.05 0.07
N ALA A 247 15.67 18.24 -0.52
CA ALA A 247 14.70 18.65 -1.53
C ALA A 247 13.60 17.60 -1.64
N LYS A 248 12.32 18.01 -1.56
CA LYS A 248 11.16 17.11 -1.63
C LYS A 248 11.05 16.39 -2.99
N GLY A 249 11.35 15.09 -3.01
CA GLY A 249 11.41 14.29 -4.23
C GLY A 249 12.61 14.63 -5.13
N PRO A 250 12.86 13.86 -6.20
CA PRO A 250 12.03 12.80 -6.78
C PRO A 250 12.26 11.37 -6.25
N HIS A 251 13.24 11.13 -5.40
CA HIS A 251 13.73 9.80 -4.95
C HIS A 251 12.86 9.19 -3.85
N VAL A 252 11.64 8.76 -4.21
CA VAL A 252 10.65 8.25 -3.25
C VAL A 252 10.34 6.76 -3.36
N GLY A 253 10.60 6.10 -4.49
CA GLY A 253 10.36 4.67 -4.66
C GLY A 253 11.64 3.86 -4.68
N ALA A 254 11.77 2.90 -3.78
CA ALA A 254 12.91 1.99 -3.73
C ALA A 254 12.50 0.52 -3.74
N HIS A 255 13.43 -0.32 -4.19
CA HIS A 255 13.25 -1.76 -4.34
C HIS A 255 14.37 -2.54 -3.66
N ALA A 256 14.02 -3.48 -2.80
CA ALA A 256 14.92 -4.46 -2.22
C ALA A 256 14.51 -5.86 -2.70
N TYR A 257 15.48 -6.77 -2.82
CA TYR A 257 15.21 -8.13 -3.25
C TYR A 257 16.19 -9.14 -2.65
N ALA A 258 15.73 -10.39 -2.51
CA ALA A 258 16.49 -11.51 -2.00
C ALA A 258 16.06 -12.82 -2.66
N ARG A 259 16.94 -13.81 -2.72
CA ARG A 259 16.57 -15.15 -3.24
C ARG A 259 15.72 -15.95 -2.25
N LYS A 260 15.84 -15.64 -0.97
CA LYS A 260 15.10 -16.20 0.17
C LYS A 260 14.72 -15.06 1.11
N TRP A 261 13.65 -15.20 1.89
CA TRP A 261 13.17 -14.11 2.74
C TRP A 261 14.13 -13.82 3.91
N GLU A 262 14.89 -14.82 4.32
CA GLU A 262 15.99 -14.73 5.30
C GLU A 262 17.18 -13.92 4.77
N GLY A 263 17.22 -13.64 3.46
CA GLY A 263 18.28 -12.90 2.81
C GLY A 263 19.37 -13.77 2.15
N PRO A 264 20.56 -13.20 1.89
CA PRO A 264 20.87 -11.77 2.06
C PRO A 264 19.98 -10.89 1.18
N TRP A 265 19.62 -9.72 1.71
CA TRP A 265 18.84 -8.71 0.99
C TRP A 265 19.75 -7.75 0.25
N THR A 266 19.44 -7.50 -1.01
CA THR A 266 20.08 -6.49 -1.84
C THR A 266 19.16 -5.28 -1.95
N TYR A 267 19.70 -4.10 -1.70
CA TYR A 267 18.99 -2.85 -1.92
C TYR A 267 19.42 -2.21 -3.22
N ASN A 268 18.46 -1.91 -4.10
CA ASN A 268 18.78 -1.16 -5.30
C ASN A 268 18.90 0.34 -4.99
N ASN A 269 20.11 0.87 -5.11
CA ASN A 269 20.41 2.30 -4.95
C ASN A 269 20.76 3.00 -6.29
N ILE A 270 20.66 2.29 -7.40
CA ILE A 270 21.00 2.78 -8.74
C ILE A 270 19.75 3.32 -9.42
N THR A 271 18.67 2.55 -9.40
CA THR A 271 17.44 2.84 -10.15
C THR A 271 16.26 3.00 -9.20
N LEU A 272 15.53 4.11 -9.33
CA LEU A 272 14.28 4.30 -8.60
C LEU A 272 13.19 3.38 -9.17
N ALA A 273 12.41 2.77 -8.28
CA ALA A 273 11.24 2.01 -8.70
C ALA A 273 10.13 2.92 -9.26
N TYR A 274 9.98 4.09 -8.65
CA TYR A 274 9.11 5.17 -9.11
C TYR A 274 9.55 6.51 -8.48
N ASN A 275 9.10 7.62 -9.06
CA ASN A 275 9.39 8.97 -8.56
C ASN A 275 8.10 9.74 -8.23
N THR A 276 8.22 11.01 -7.81
CA THR A 276 7.07 11.86 -7.45
C THR A 276 6.24 12.35 -8.64
N THR A 277 6.72 12.19 -9.87
CA THR A 277 6.04 12.66 -11.08
C THR A 277 5.02 11.64 -11.56
N VAL A 278 3.84 12.12 -11.94
CA VAL A 278 2.79 11.34 -12.60
C VAL A 278 2.39 12.05 -13.88
N GLU A 279 2.45 11.32 -14.99
CA GLU A 279 1.94 11.75 -16.28
C GLU A 279 0.47 11.34 -16.40
N PHE A 280 -0.33 12.17 -17.07
CA PHE A 280 -1.75 11.94 -17.27
C PHE A 280 -2.08 11.74 -18.75
N THR A 281 -3.18 11.03 -19.03
CA THR A 281 -3.62 10.72 -20.39
C THR A 281 -4.05 11.95 -21.20
N ASP A 282 -4.30 13.08 -20.52
CA ASP A 282 -4.57 14.39 -21.13
C ASP A 282 -3.29 15.14 -21.59
N GLY A 283 -2.11 14.52 -21.39
CA GLY A 283 -0.80 15.09 -21.74
C GLY A 283 -0.20 16.01 -20.67
N THR A 284 -0.90 16.22 -19.55
CA THR A 284 -0.36 16.96 -18.40
C THR A 284 0.47 16.07 -17.48
N LYS A 285 1.22 16.70 -16.58
CA LYS A 285 1.96 16.01 -15.52
C LYS A 285 1.80 16.74 -14.18
N THR A 286 1.94 16.01 -13.09
CA THR A 286 1.97 16.56 -11.73
C THR A 286 3.19 16.00 -11.00
N ASP A 287 4.00 16.90 -10.46
CA ASP A 287 5.06 16.57 -9.49
C ASP A 287 4.45 16.67 -8.09
N TYR A 288 4.28 15.54 -7.42
CA TYR A 288 3.65 15.50 -6.10
C TYR A 288 4.63 15.89 -4.97
N TYR A 289 4.12 16.59 -3.97
CA TYR A 289 4.86 16.92 -2.73
C TYR A 289 5.13 15.67 -1.87
N ARG A 290 4.23 14.69 -1.93
CA ARG A 290 4.41 13.36 -1.35
C ARG A 290 3.79 12.32 -2.27
N ARG A 291 4.48 11.20 -2.43
CA ARG A 291 3.99 10.00 -3.10
C ARG A 291 4.52 8.79 -2.34
N GLU A 292 3.70 8.26 -1.45
CA GLU A 292 4.11 7.29 -0.42
C GLU A 292 3.21 6.04 -0.52
N ARG A 293 3.43 5.06 0.37
CA ARG A 293 2.63 3.82 0.45
C ARG A 293 2.49 3.03 -0.85
N PRO A 294 3.60 2.64 -1.49
CA PRO A 294 3.52 1.85 -2.69
C PRO A 294 2.94 0.47 -2.40
N LYS A 295 1.95 0.05 -3.18
CA LYS A 295 1.51 -1.35 -3.26
C LYS A 295 1.27 -1.74 -4.71
N LEU A 296 1.60 -2.97 -5.06
CA LEU A 296 1.35 -3.49 -6.40
C LEU A 296 0.11 -4.38 -6.40
N PHE A 297 -0.70 -4.25 -7.45
CA PHE A 297 -1.71 -5.26 -7.80
C PHE A 297 -1.15 -6.12 -8.93
N PHE A 298 -1.14 -7.43 -8.73
CA PHE A 298 -0.58 -8.40 -9.68
C PHE A 298 -1.66 -9.14 -10.48
N SER A 299 -1.29 -9.67 -11.64
CA SER A 299 -2.10 -10.64 -12.38
C SER A 299 -2.30 -11.93 -11.56
N ASP A 300 -3.45 -12.59 -11.77
CA ASP A 300 -3.82 -13.85 -11.12
C ASP A 300 -3.62 -15.09 -12.02
N ASP A 301 -2.96 -14.91 -13.17
CA ASP A 301 -2.64 -15.94 -14.18
C ASP A 301 -1.43 -16.82 -13.83
N GLY A 302 -0.81 -16.60 -12.66
CA GLY A 302 0.41 -17.26 -12.22
C GLY A 302 1.70 -16.57 -12.67
N GLU A 303 1.63 -15.60 -13.58
CA GLU A 303 2.81 -14.87 -14.05
C GLU A 303 3.25 -13.78 -13.05
N MET A 304 2.37 -13.42 -12.10
CA MET A 304 2.57 -12.35 -11.11
C MET A 304 3.07 -11.06 -11.76
N THR A 305 2.49 -10.69 -12.89
CA THR A 305 2.83 -9.44 -13.59
C THR A 305 2.26 -8.28 -12.79
N PRO A 306 3.06 -7.26 -12.38
CA PRO A 306 2.51 -6.08 -11.74
C PRO A 306 1.70 -5.28 -12.76
N LEU A 307 0.44 -4.99 -12.44
CA LEU A 307 -0.51 -4.33 -13.35
C LEU A 307 -0.81 -2.90 -12.91
N TYR A 308 -0.79 -2.62 -11.59
CA TYR A 308 -1.06 -1.29 -11.06
C TYR A 308 -0.20 -0.99 -9.83
N LEU A 309 0.29 0.24 -9.75
CA LEU A 309 0.91 0.83 -8.58
C LEU A 309 -0.13 1.71 -7.86
N VAL A 310 -0.34 1.45 -6.58
CA VAL A 310 -1.18 2.26 -5.70
C VAL A 310 -0.29 3.12 -4.82
N ASN A 311 -0.58 4.41 -4.71
CA ASN A 311 0.10 5.34 -3.80
C ASN A 311 -0.88 6.28 -3.11
N GLY A 312 -0.52 6.76 -1.92
CA GLY A 312 -1.05 8.03 -1.39
C GLY A 312 -0.30 9.20 -2.01
N VAL A 313 -1.03 10.20 -2.52
CA VAL A 313 -0.43 11.40 -3.13
C VAL A 313 -0.93 12.68 -2.48
N GLN A 314 -0.04 13.67 -2.37
CA GLN A 314 -0.33 15.02 -1.90
C GLN A 314 0.33 16.02 -2.84
N GLU A 315 -0.45 16.98 -3.35
CA GLU A 315 0.05 18.07 -4.20
C GLU A 315 0.75 19.16 -3.37
N PHE A 316 1.63 19.93 -4.01
CA PHE A 316 2.20 21.12 -3.39
C PHE A 316 1.10 22.11 -2.99
N ASP A 317 1.34 22.84 -1.90
CA ASP A 317 0.43 23.85 -1.34
C ASP A 317 -0.99 23.36 -0.99
N SER A 318 -1.20 22.04 -0.98
CA SER A 318 -2.45 21.41 -0.63
C SER A 318 -2.34 20.61 0.67
N ARG A 319 -3.37 20.69 1.50
CA ARG A 319 -3.53 19.82 2.68
C ARG A 319 -4.27 18.52 2.33
N ALA A 320 -4.88 18.48 1.16
CA ALA A 320 -5.64 17.34 0.68
C ALA A 320 -4.68 16.24 0.23
N SER A 321 -5.05 14.99 0.50
CA SER A 321 -4.39 13.84 -0.07
C SER A 321 -5.40 12.83 -0.60
N TYR A 322 -5.01 12.08 -1.61
CA TYR A 322 -5.88 11.08 -2.22
C TYR A 322 -5.09 9.84 -2.65
N THR A 323 -5.81 8.79 -3.00
CA THR A 323 -5.22 7.52 -3.43
C THR A 323 -5.21 7.47 -4.95
N LEU A 324 -4.01 7.39 -5.52
CA LEU A 324 -3.77 7.30 -6.95
C LEU A 324 -3.51 5.84 -7.32
N ILE A 325 -4.04 5.41 -8.47
CA ILE A 325 -3.78 4.10 -9.06
C ILE A 325 -3.18 4.33 -10.45
N GLN A 326 -1.92 3.94 -10.63
CA GLN A 326 -1.19 4.11 -11.88
C GLN A 326 -0.99 2.76 -12.59
N PRO A 327 -1.35 2.64 -13.88
CA PRO A 327 -1.16 1.38 -14.60
C PRO A 327 0.31 1.10 -14.88
N ILE A 328 0.66 -0.18 -15.00
CA ILE A 328 2.01 -0.67 -15.24
C ILE A 328 2.01 -1.51 -16.53
N GLY A 329 2.86 -1.11 -17.47
CA GLY A 329 3.08 -1.77 -18.76
C GLY A 329 1.83 -1.91 -19.63
N ALA A 330 1.99 -2.61 -20.75
CA ALA A 330 0.86 -2.92 -21.64
C ALA A 330 -0.11 -3.96 -21.05
N ALA A 331 0.38 -4.83 -20.16
CA ALA A 331 -0.38 -5.92 -19.56
C ALA A 331 -1.58 -5.43 -18.74
N SER A 332 -1.52 -4.25 -18.11
CA SER A 332 -2.66 -3.68 -17.39
C SER A 332 -3.87 -3.45 -18.30
N LYS A 333 -3.64 -3.01 -19.53
CA LYS A 333 -4.69 -2.78 -20.53
C LYS A 333 -5.27 -4.10 -21.05
N GLU A 334 -4.42 -5.11 -21.23
CA GLU A 334 -4.84 -6.45 -21.63
C GLU A 334 -5.71 -7.10 -20.56
N PHE A 335 -5.33 -6.95 -19.29
CA PHE A 335 -6.10 -7.39 -18.13
C PHE A 335 -7.49 -6.73 -18.09
N GLU A 336 -7.57 -5.40 -18.18
CA GLU A 336 -8.86 -4.68 -18.25
C GLU A 336 -9.75 -5.19 -19.39
N LYS A 337 -9.19 -5.32 -20.60
CA LYS A 337 -9.92 -5.82 -21.77
C LYS A 337 -10.44 -7.23 -21.58
N SER A 338 -9.67 -8.11 -20.93
CA SER A 338 -10.07 -9.50 -20.64
C SER A 338 -11.29 -9.59 -19.73
N LEU A 339 -11.48 -8.59 -18.86
CA LEU A 339 -12.64 -8.47 -17.97
C LEU A 339 -13.81 -7.71 -18.62
N GLY A 340 -13.58 -7.14 -19.81
CA GLY A 340 -14.56 -6.38 -20.58
C GLY A 340 -14.76 -4.95 -20.07
N PHE A 341 -13.69 -4.30 -19.60
CA PHE A 341 -13.63 -2.86 -19.35
C PHE A 341 -13.14 -2.08 -20.56
#